data_AF-A0A537QYB5-F1
#
_entry.id   AF-A0A537QYB5-F1
#
_cell.length_a   1.000
_cell.length_b   1.000
_cell.length_c   1.000
_cell.angle_alpha   90.00
_cell.angle_beta   90.00
_cell.angle_gamma   90.00
#
_symmetry.space_group_name_H-M   'P 1'
#
loop_
_entity.id
_entity.type
_entity.pdbx_description
1 polymer ?
#
loop_
_entity_poly.entity_id
_entity_poly.type
_entity_poly.pdbx_seq_one_letter_code
_entity_poly.pdbx_strand_id
1 'polypeptide(L)'
;MTWTNRVVWQEGMFLRAQHFQQQDRWLEALVRTRTAPLRPHPWGIVEMAIDRELLATGRFALTSAIGMFEDGTPFAIPGETDHPPPLELPESTRNAVVYLAAPVRQAGAVEVAANGADGRYQLREFEAYDTHSASPQPAPLQIGRLRLRYMLETEERAGYLCIGLARIVEVAADRRASLDER
;
A
#
# COMPACT_ATOMS: atom_id res chain seq x y z
N MET A 1 17.24 21.35 1.49
CA MET A 1 17.60 19.94 1.77
C MET A 1 16.40 19.09 1.40
N THR A 2 16.59 17.97 0.71
CA THR A 2 15.48 17.03 0.45
C THR A 2 15.40 16.03 1.61
N TRP A 3 14.18 15.55 1.89
CA TRP A 3 13.93 14.58 2.96
C TRP A 3 14.66 13.24 2.75
N THR A 4 15.11 12.95 1.52
CA THR A 4 15.75 11.69 1.11
C THR A 4 17.27 11.78 0.98
N ASN A 5 17.91 12.81 1.54
CA ASN A 5 19.37 12.97 1.49
C ASN A 5 20.12 11.77 2.13
N ARG A 6 21.33 11.51 1.62
CA ARG A 6 22.17 10.38 2.03
C ARG A 6 22.63 10.50 3.49
N VAL A 7 22.69 9.36 4.18
CA VAL A 7 23.31 9.23 5.51
C VAL A 7 24.83 9.31 5.40
N VAL A 8 25.46 10.09 6.28
CA VAL A 8 26.92 10.15 6.42
C VAL A 8 27.34 9.17 7.52
N TRP A 9 28.15 8.18 7.15
CA TRP A 9 28.69 7.19 8.07
C TRP A 9 30.09 7.63 8.52
N GLN A 10 30.28 7.76 9.82
CA GLN A 10 31.55 8.18 10.43
C GLN A 10 32.04 7.12 11.41
N GLU A 11 33.36 7.01 11.53
CA GLU A 11 33.98 6.17 12.54
C GLU A 11 33.57 6.62 13.95
N GLY A 12 33.30 5.65 14.83
CA GLY A 12 32.85 5.92 16.20
C GLY A 12 31.40 6.38 16.35
N MET A 13 30.61 6.42 15.27
CA MET A 13 29.20 6.81 15.34
C MET A 13 28.33 5.75 16.04
N PHE A 14 27.48 6.18 16.97
CA PHE A 14 26.48 5.31 17.59
C PHE A 14 25.28 5.10 16.66
N LEU A 15 24.98 3.83 16.37
CA LEU A 15 23.84 3.45 15.53
C LEU A 15 22.51 3.77 16.22
N ARG A 16 21.55 4.18 15.39
CA ARG A 16 20.17 4.51 15.77
C ARG A 16 19.24 4.12 14.63
N ALA A 17 17.98 3.81 14.92
CA ALA A 17 17.00 3.42 13.91
C ALA A 17 16.89 4.42 12.75
N GLN A 18 17.04 5.72 13.04
CA GLN A 18 16.96 6.79 12.05
C GLN A 18 18.03 6.68 10.96
N HIS A 19 19.21 6.12 11.27
CA HIS A 19 20.25 5.94 10.25
C HIS A 19 19.81 4.91 9.20
N PHE A 20 19.21 3.80 9.63
CA PHE A 20 18.69 2.78 8.71
C PHE A 20 17.48 3.29 7.92
N GLN A 21 16.50 3.90 8.62
CA GLN A 21 15.32 4.49 7.97
C GLN A 21 15.69 5.54 6.92
N GLN A 22 16.69 6.38 7.20
CA GLN A 22 17.14 7.39 6.24
C GLN A 22 17.94 6.78 5.09
N GLN A 23 18.72 5.73 5.34
CA GLN A 23 19.41 4.99 4.28
C GLN A 23 18.41 4.32 3.33
N ASP A 24 17.34 3.71 3.86
CA ASP A 24 16.28 3.10 3.04
C ASP A 24 15.60 4.15 2.17
N ARG A 25 15.19 5.28 2.75
CA ARG A 25 14.59 6.40 1.99
C ARG A 25 15.51 6.94 0.90
N TRP A 26 16.81 7.07 1.19
CA TRP A 26 17.79 7.51 0.20
C TRP A 26 17.92 6.50 -0.95
N LEU A 27 17.96 5.21 -0.63
CA LEU A 27 18.05 4.15 -1.64
C LEU A 27 16.81 4.07 -2.52
N GLU A 28 15.61 4.07 -1.92
CA GLU A 28 14.33 4.14 -2.64
C GLU A 28 14.28 5.36 -3.57
N ALA A 29 14.69 6.53 -3.07
CA ALA A 29 14.72 7.75 -3.87
C ALA A 29 15.74 7.68 -5.03
N LEU A 30 16.90 7.06 -4.81
CA LEU A 30 17.90 6.84 -5.86
C LEU A 30 17.33 5.95 -6.97
N VAL A 31 16.70 4.83 -6.61
CA VAL A 31 16.05 3.92 -7.56
C VAL A 31 14.96 4.65 -8.33
N ARG A 32 14.02 5.32 -7.64
CA ARG A 32 12.95 6.09 -8.27
C ARG A 32 13.46 7.17 -9.23
N THR A 33 14.50 7.90 -8.83
CA THR A 33 15.09 8.97 -9.67
C THR A 33 15.71 8.40 -10.95
N ARG A 34 16.29 7.19 -10.87
CA ARG A 34 16.86 6.50 -12.04
C ARG A 34 15.79 5.91 -12.96
N THR A 35 14.66 5.45 -12.42
CA THR A 35 13.62 4.75 -13.20
C THR A 35 12.51 5.66 -13.70
N ALA A 36 12.17 6.74 -13.00
CA ALA A 36 11.09 7.66 -13.37
C ALA A 36 11.20 8.26 -14.79
N PRO A 37 12.40 8.59 -15.33
CA PRO A 37 12.53 9.10 -16.69
C PRO A 37 12.33 8.04 -17.78
N LEU A 38 12.34 6.74 -17.44
CA LEU A 38 12.26 5.66 -18.43
C LEU A 38 10.86 5.50 -19.02
N ARG A 39 9.82 5.87 -18.27
CA ARG A 39 8.43 5.79 -18.71
C ARG A 39 7.60 6.88 -18.03
N PRO A 40 6.82 7.69 -18.77
CA PRO A 40 5.92 8.66 -18.16
C PRO A 40 4.81 7.94 -17.39
N HIS A 41 4.47 8.45 -16.20
CA HIS A 41 3.43 7.92 -15.31
C HIS A 41 3.54 6.39 -15.09
N PRO A 42 4.66 5.88 -14.54
CA PRO A 42 4.91 4.43 -14.43
C PRO A 42 4.19 3.79 -13.23
N TRP A 43 2.95 4.20 -12.96
CA TRP A 43 2.13 3.77 -11.82
C TRP A 43 0.75 3.31 -12.29
N GLY A 44 0.04 2.57 -11.45
CA GLY A 44 -1.28 2.00 -11.74
C GLY A 44 -1.36 0.51 -11.42
N ILE A 45 -2.42 -0.13 -11.93
CA ILE A 45 -2.64 -1.58 -11.84
C ILE A 45 -1.89 -2.28 -12.97
N VAL A 46 -1.20 -3.36 -12.64
CA VAL A 46 -0.63 -4.31 -13.60
C VAL A 46 -1.60 -5.47 -13.80
N GLU A 47 -2.07 -6.05 -12.71
CA GLU A 47 -3.06 -7.14 -12.69
C GLU A 47 -4.03 -6.94 -11.53
N MET A 48 -5.30 -7.30 -11.70
CA MET A 48 -6.27 -7.33 -10.60
C MET A 48 -7.41 -8.32 -10.86
N ALA A 49 -7.97 -8.86 -9.77
CA ALA A 49 -9.18 -9.67 -9.79
C ALA A 49 -10.12 -9.21 -8.67
N ILE A 50 -11.38 -8.94 -9.04
CA ILE A 50 -12.43 -8.52 -8.12
C ILE A 50 -13.15 -9.75 -7.56
N ASP A 51 -13.46 -9.73 -6.27
CA ASP A 51 -14.29 -10.73 -5.62
C ASP A 51 -15.76 -10.55 -6.02
N ARG A 52 -16.23 -11.39 -6.95
CA ARG A 52 -17.62 -11.35 -7.44
C ARG A 52 -18.63 -11.86 -6.42
N GLU A 53 -18.22 -12.71 -5.48
CA GLU A 53 -19.12 -13.22 -4.44
C GLU A 53 -19.43 -12.13 -3.41
N LEU A 54 -18.40 -11.40 -2.97
CA LEU A 54 -18.60 -10.24 -2.09
C LEU A 54 -19.41 -9.14 -2.77
N LEU A 55 -19.17 -8.89 -4.06
CA LEU A 55 -19.91 -7.90 -4.84
C LEU A 55 -21.42 -8.21 -4.92
N ALA A 56 -21.77 -9.50 -5.03
CA ALA A 56 -23.15 -9.96 -4.97
C ALA A 56 -23.82 -9.75 -3.59
N THR A 57 -23.05 -9.43 -2.56
CA THR A 57 -23.55 -9.10 -1.22
C THR A 57 -23.44 -7.62 -0.86
N GLY A 58 -23.12 -6.75 -1.83
CA GLY A 58 -23.01 -5.31 -1.64
C GLY A 58 -21.68 -4.87 -1.04
N ARG A 59 -20.62 -5.68 -1.18
CA ARG A 59 -19.27 -5.34 -0.72
C ARG A 59 -18.27 -5.42 -1.85
N PHE A 60 -17.34 -4.49 -1.90
CA PHE A 60 -16.23 -4.52 -2.85
C PHE A 60 -14.97 -5.07 -2.17
N ALA A 61 -14.31 -6.01 -2.83
CA ALA A 61 -12.97 -6.46 -2.49
C ALA A 61 -12.24 -7.01 -3.72
N LEU A 62 -10.91 -7.05 -3.65
CA LEU A 62 -10.06 -7.73 -4.61
C LEU A 62 -9.64 -9.10 -4.04
N THR A 63 -9.69 -10.13 -4.88
CA THR A 63 -9.07 -11.44 -4.61
C THR A 63 -7.58 -11.42 -4.91
N SER A 64 -7.15 -10.60 -5.87
CA SER A 64 -5.75 -10.29 -6.08
C SER A 64 -5.53 -8.94 -6.76
N ALA A 65 -4.35 -8.34 -6.56
CA ALA A 65 -3.87 -7.23 -7.37
C ALA A 65 -2.37 -7.02 -7.25
N ILE A 66 -1.75 -6.59 -8.34
CA ILE A 66 -0.35 -6.17 -8.41
C ILE A 66 -0.30 -4.80 -9.07
N GLY A 67 0.47 -3.89 -8.50
CA GLY A 67 0.58 -2.55 -9.05
C GLY A 67 1.61 -1.69 -8.34
N MET A 68 1.57 -0.40 -8.67
CA MET A 68 2.46 0.61 -8.12
C MET A 68 1.72 1.93 -7.91
N PHE A 69 1.91 2.57 -6.76
CA PHE A 69 1.40 3.91 -6.50
C PHE A 69 2.26 5.00 -7.15
N GLU A 70 1.72 6.21 -7.29
CA GLU A 70 2.40 7.34 -7.94
C GLU A 70 3.71 7.76 -7.26
N ASP A 71 3.89 7.44 -5.97
CA ASP A 71 5.13 7.68 -5.24
C ASP A 71 6.22 6.65 -5.52
N GLY A 72 5.92 5.63 -6.34
CA GLY A 72 6.80 4.53 -6.70
C GLY A 72 6.68 3.30 -5.80
N THR A 73 5.78 3.30 -4.81
CA THR A 73 5.62 2.17 -3.88
C THR A 73 4.90 1.01 -4.59
N PRO A 74 5.53 -0.17 -4.71
CA PRO A 74 4.86 -1.35 -5.24
C PRO A 74 3.89 -1.96 -4.21
N PHE A 75 2.94 -2.74 -4.69
CA PHE A 75 2.09 -3.58 -3.84
C PHE A 75 1.68 -4.87 -4.53
N ALA A 76 1.37 -5.89 -3.72
CA ALA A 76 0.85 -7.18 -4.16
C ALA A 76 -0.14 -7.74 -3.12
N ILE A 77 -1.35 -8.06 -3.57
CA ILE A 77 -2.46 -8.63 -2.79
C ILE A 77 -2.84 -10.00 -3.42
N PRO A 78 -2.91 -11.10 -2.65
CA PRO A 78 -2.07 -11.32 -1.47
C PRO A 78 -0.58 -11.36 -1.89
N GLY A 79 0.33 -11.29 -0.93
CA GLY A 79 1.76 -11.30 -1.19
C GLY A 79 2.47 -10.41 -0.20
N GLU A 80 2.99 -9.27 -0.66
CA GLU A 80 3.69 -8.30 0.17
C GLU A 80 2.76 -7.46 1.07
N THR A 81 1.46 -7.49 0.79
CA THR A 81 0.44 -6.75 1.55
C THR A 81 -0.70 -7.66 2.02
N ASP A 82 -1.34 -7.28 3.13
CA ASP A 82 -2.57 -7.92 3.60
C ASP A 82 -3.75 -7.46 2.74
N HIS A 83 -4.82 -8.27 2.65
CA HIS A 83 -6.05 -7.82 2.01
C HIS A 83 -6.60 -6.60 2.77
N PRO A 84 -6.94 -5.51 2.07
CA PRO A 84 -7.70 -4.45 2.67
C PRO A 84 -9.06 -4.99 3.16
N PRO A 85 -9.61 -4.47 4.27
CA PRO A 85 -10.97 -4.80 4.67
C PRO A 85 -11.96 -4.54 3.52
N PRO A 86 -12.89 -5.46 3.23
CA PRO A 86 -13.91 -5.23 2.21
C PRO A 86 -14.68 -3.93 2.45
N LEU A 87 -14.94 -3.21 1.37
CA LEU A 87 -15.68 -1.95 1.40
C LEU A 87 -17.17 -2.24 1.29
N GLU A 88 -17.94 -1.82 2.27
CA GLU A 88 -19.40 -1.82 2.15
C GLU A 88 -19.84 -0.74 1.18
N LEU A 89 -20.70 -1.12 0.22
CA LEU A 89 -21.25 -0.20 -0.76
C LEU A 89 -22.64 0.25 -0.30
N PRO A 90 -22.85 1.53 0.07
CA PRO A 90 -24.17 2.03 0.38
C PRO A 90 -25.13 1.85 -0.79
N GLU A 91 -26.42 1.58 -0.51
CA GLU A 91 -27.46 1.45 -1.54
C GLU A 91 -27.63 2.71 -2.40
N SER A 92 -27.25 3.88 -1.86
CA SER A 92 -27.20 5.16 -2.56
C SER A 92 -26.05 5.30 -3.57
N THR A 93 -25.11 4.35 -3.61
CA THR A 93 -23.97 4.40 -4.52
C THR A 93 -24.45 4.24 -5.96
N ARG A 94 -24.18 5.26 -6.77
CA ARG A 94 -24.53 5.33 -8.19
C ARG A 94 -23.41 6.03 -8.95
N ASN A 95 -22.95 5.42 -10.04
CA ASN A 95 -21.91 5.95 -10.92
C ASN A 95 -20.67 6.48 -10.16
N ALA A 96 -20.12 5.68 -9.24
CA ALA A 96 -19.00 6.08 -8.37
C ALA A 96 -17.81 5.14 -8.54
N VAL A 97 -16.60 5.69 -8.54
CA VAL A 97 -15.35 4.91 -8.61
C VAL A 97 -14.94 4.40 -7.23
N VAL A 98 -14.56 3.13 -7.15
CA VAL A 98 -13.80 2.56 -6.02
C VAL A 98 -12.31 2.73 -6.27
N TYR A 99 -11.59 3.24 -5.28
CA TYR A 99 -10.16 3.45 -5.30
C TYR A 99 -9.47 2.48 -4.35
N LEU A 100 -8.29 1.98 -4.74
CA LEU A 100 -7.30 1.46 -3.80
C LEU A 100 -6.48 2.63 -3.28
N ALA A 101 -6.36 2.74 -1.97
CA ALA A 101 -5.73 3.86 -1.30
C ALA A 101 -4.61 3.42 -0.35
N ALA A 102 -3.52 4.18 -0.34
CA ALA A 102 -2.41 4.06 0.60
C ALA A 102 -2.09 5.42 1.25
N PRO A 103 -1.88 5.52 2.57
CA PRO A 103 -1.58 6.80 3.24
C PRO A 103 -0.31 7.46 2.68
N VAL A 104 -0.34 8.75 2.37
CA VAL A 104 0.84 9.46 1.81
C VAL A 104 2.03 9.44 2.78
N ARG A 105 3.25 9.34 2.26
CA ARG A 105 4.46 9.53 3.05
C ARG A 105 4.68 11.02 3.32
N GLN A 106 4.87 11.39 4.59
CA GLN A 106 5.11 12.78 5.01
C GLN A 106 6.34 12.86 5.92
N ALA A 107 7.18 13.88 5.69
CA ALA A 107 8.34 14.12 6.53
C ALA A 107 7.91 14.45 7.96
N GLY A 108 8.46 13.73 8.94
CA GLY A 108 8.15 13.91 10.36
C GLY A 108 6.87 13.20 10.83
N ALA A 109 6.06 12.64 9.93
CA ALA A 109 4.92 11.81 10.29
C ALA A 109 5.36 10.39 10.67
N VAL A 110 4.56 9.72 11.50
CA VAL A 110 4.76 8.31 11.84
C VAL A 110 4.43 7.45 10.62
N GLU A 111 5.45 6.79 10.10
CA GLU A 111 5.33 5.97 8.89
C GLU A 111 4.88 4.53 9.19
N VAL A 112 5.34 3.96 10.30
CA VAL A 112 4.98 2.61 10.77
C VAL A 112 4.18 2.74 12.07
N ALA A 113 2.93 2.31 12.04
CA ALA A 113 2.06 2.34 13.20
C ALA A 113 2.06 0.99 13.94
N ALA A 114 2.21 1.07 15.26
CA ALA A 114 1.82 0.00 16.18
C ALA A 114 0.38 0.28 16.64
N ASN A 115 -0.48 -0.75 16.62
CA ASN A 115 -1.82 -0.75 17.24
C ASN A 115 -2.71 0.47 16.95
N GLY A 116 -3.41 0.46 15.80
CA GLY A 116 -4.55 1.35 15.55
C GLY A 116 -4.24 2.79 15.14
N ALA A 117 -2.98 3.23 15.18
CA ALA A 117 -2.59 4.53 14.62
C ALA A 117 -2.58 4.51 13.07
N ASP A 118 -2.84 5.66 12.44
CA ASP A 118 -2.77 5.83 10.99
C ASP A 118 -1.31 6.05 10.54
N GLY A 119 -0.61 4.94 10.36
CA GLY A 119 0.68 4.87 9.65
C GLY A 119 0.50 4.25 8.27
N ARG A 120 1.42 4.57 7.36
CA ARG A 120 1.47 3.97 6.02
C ARG A 120 1.71 2.46 6.07
N TYR A 121 2.48 2.00 7.04
CA TYR A 121 2.74 0.59 7.28
C TYR A 121 2.17 0.14 8.61
N GLN A 122 1.69 -1.09 8.65
CA GLN A 122 1.30 -1.78 9.86
C GLN A 122 2.41 -2.73 10.31
N LEU A 123 2.73 -2.69 11.60
CA LEU A 123 3.70 -3.60 12.18
C LEU A 123 3.19 -5.05 12.18
N ARG A 124 4.07 -5.98 11.81
CA ARG A 124 3.90 -7.43 11.94
C ARG A 124 5.15 -8.09 12.48
N GLU A 125 4.97 -9.16 13.24
CA GLU A 125 6.05 -10.06 13.61
C GLU A 125 6.41 -10.96 12.41
N PHE A 126 7.70 -11.26 12.27
CA PHE A 126 8.24 -12.07 11.19
C PHE A 126 9.46 -12.84 11.68
N GLU A 127 9.55 -14.13 11.39
CA GLU A 127 10.74 -14.93 11.69
C GLU A 127 11.67 -14.96 10.49
N ALA A 128 12.81 -14.28 10.60
CA ALA A 128 13.85 -14.27 9.58
C ALA A 128 14.87 -15.37 9.86
N TYR A 129 15.06 -16.27 8.91
CA TYR A 129 16.07 -17.32 9.01
C TYR A 129 17.43 -16.82 8.52
N ASP A 130 18.50 -17.17 9.24
CA ASP A 130 19.86 -17.01 8.76
C ASP A 130 20.09 -17.87 7.50
N THR A 131 20.49 -17.26 6.38
CA THR A 131 20.76 -17.95 5.11
C THR A 131 22.25 -18.22 4.86
N HIS A 132 23.14 -17.83 5.78
CA HIS A 132 24.57 -18.03 5.67
C HIS A 132 25.04 -19.26 6.45
N SER A 133 24.45 -19.52 7.63
CA SER A 133 24.86 -20.61 8.50
C SER A 133 24.35 -21.99 8.03
N ALA A 134 25.15 -23.03 8.23
CA ALA A 134 24.79 -24.41 7.89
C ALA A 134 23.62 -24.97 8.72
N SER A 135 23.33 -24.36 9.87
CA SER A 135 22.16 -24.65 10.71
C SER A 135 21.37 -23.35 10.89
N PRO A 136 20.41 -23.06 9.98
CA PRO A 136 19.69 -21.80 9.98
C PRO A 136 18.77 -21.71 11.21
N GLN A 137 19.03 -20.74 12.09
CA GLN A 137 18.16 -20.43 13.21
C GLN A 137 17.27 -19.23 12.86
N PRO A 138 15.97 -19.26 13.18
CA PRO A 138 15.10 -18.10 13.02
C PRO A 138 15.41 -17.04 14.08
N ALA A 139 15.35 -15.77 13.68
CA ALA A 139 15.36 -14.62 14.55
C ALA A 139 14.03 -13.86 14.41
N PRO A 140 13.32 -13.58 15.52
CA PRO A 140 12.10 -12.77 15.46
C PRO A 140 12.44 -11.32 15.12
N LEU A 141 11.77 -10.80 14.11
CA LEU A 141 11.86 -9.43 13.61
C LEU A 141 10.48 -8.78 13.58
N GLN A 142 10.48 -7.46 13.46
CA GLN A 142 9.29 -6.68 13.15
C GLN A 142 9.42 -6.12 11.73
N ILE A 143 8.41 -6.34 10.89
CA ILE A 143 8.33 -5.83 9.53
C ILE A 143 7.13 -4.89 9.36
N GLY A 144 7.22 -3.99 8.38
CA GLY A 144 6.11 -3.14 7.97
C GLY A 144 5.36 -3.74 6.78
N ARG A 145 4.07 -4.03 6.93
CA ARG A 145 3.17 -4.36 5.82
C ARG A 145 2.49 -3.09 5.34
N LEU A 146 2.48 -2.83 4.04
CA LEU A 146 1.80 -1.65 3.51
C LEU A 146 0.30 -1.71 3.87
N ARG A 147 -0.22 -0.63 4.47
CA ARG A 147 -1.61 -0.53 4.86
C ARG A 147 -2.43 0.02 3.70
N LEU A 148 -3.24 -0.86 3.13
CA LEU A 148 -4.13 -0.54 2.03
C LEU A 148 -5.58 -0.45 2.51
N ARG A 149 -6.39 0.37 1.85
CA ARG A 149 -7.85 0.42 2.02
C ARG A 149 -8.54 0.70 0.70
N TYR A 150 -9.79 0.28 0.61
CA TYR A 150 -10.67 0.75 -0.45
C TYR A 150 -11.35 2.05 -0.01
N MET A 151 -11.59 2.96 -0.95
CA MET A 151 -12.34 4.20 -0.72
C MET A 151 -13.28 4.46 -1.88
N LEU A 152 -14.51 4.88 -1.61
CA LEU A 152 -15.43 5.39 -2.62
C LEU A 152 -15.02 6.80 -3.07
N GLU A 153 -15.37 7.12 -4.30
CA GLU A 153 -15.16 8.45 -4.89
C GLU A 153 -15.74 9.59 -4.05
N THR A 154 -16.82 9.32 -3.33
CA THR A 154 -17.54 10.25 -2.45
C THR A 154 -16.86 10.47 -1.10
N GLU A 155 -15.87 9.65 -0.73
CA GLU A 155 -15.12 9.81 0.52
C GLU A 155 -14.02 10.86 0.38
N GLU A 156 -13.63 11.47 1.51
CA GLU A 156 -12.48 12.38 1.57
C GLU A 156 -11.18 11.59 1.39
N ARG A 157 -10.52 11.79 0.24
CA ARG A 157 -9.29 11.08 -0.13
C ARG A 157 -8.02 11.90 0.13
N ALA A 158 -8.14 13.05 0.79
CA ALA A 158 -6.99 13.86 1.19
C ALA A 158 -6.07 13.04 2.12
N GLY A 159 -4.76 13.08 1.87
CA GLY A 159 -3.79 12.26 2.62
C GLY A 159 -3.64 10.81 2.13
N TYR A 160 -4.24 10.45 0.99
CA TYR A 160 -4.04 9.15 0.36
C TYR A 160 -3.52 9.28 -1.07
N LEU A 161 -2.67 8.33 -1.46
CA LEU A 161 -2.40 8.01 -2.85
C LEU A 161 -3.48 7.05 -3.30
N CYS A 162 -4.11 7.31 -4.44
CA CYS A 162 -5.27 6.55 -4.91
C CYS A 162 -5.05 6.01 -6.32
N ILE A 163 -5.44 4.76 -6.54
CA ILE A 163 -5.54 4.14 -7.86
C ILE A 163 -7.00 3.77 -8.08
N GLY A 164 -7.62 4.28 -9.14
CA GLY A 164 -8.99 3.89 -9.51
C GLY A 164 -9.02 2.43 -9.91
N LEU A 165 -9.94 1.65 -9.32
CA LEU A 165 -10.06 0.21 -9.57
C LEU A 165 -11.23 -0.10 -10.51
N ALA A 166 -12.44 0.29 -10.09
CA ALA A 166 -13.67 -0.06 -10.80
C ALA A 166 -14.72 1.01 -10.57
N ARG A 167 -15.65 1.16 -11.52
CA ARG A 167 -16.81 2.04 -11.40
C ARG A 167 -18.03 1.21 -11.03
N ILE A 168 -18.68 1.56 -9.92
CA ILE A 168 -19.99 1.03 -9.54
C ILE A 168 -21.04 1.78 -10.35
N VAL A 169 -21.80 1.07 -11.18
CA VAL A 169 -22.94 1.64 -11.92
C VAL A 169 -24.07 1.89 -10.94
N GLU A 170 -24.48 0.84 -10.23
CA GLU A 170 -25.47 0.93 -9.17
C GLU A 170 -25.40 -0.23 -8.15
N VAL A 171 -25.99 0.01 -6.98
CA VAL A 171 -26.31 -0.98 -5.97
C VAL A 171 -27.82 -1.19 -5.95
N ALA A 172 -28.28 -2.39 -6.31
CA ALA A 172 -29.69 -2.73 -6.37
C ALA A 172 -30.32 -2.87 -4.97
N ALA A 173 -31.65 -2.93 -4.90
CA ALA A 173 -32.40 -3.07 -3.64
C ALA A 173 -32.12 -4.40 -2.91
N ASP A 174 -31.66 -5.43 -3.63
CA ASP A 174 -31.18 -6.70 -3.07
C ASP A 174 -29.70 -6.66 -2.64
N ARG A 175 -29.11 -5.45 -2.60
CA ARG A 175 -27.70 -5.13 -2.31
C ARG A 175 -26.68 -5.58 -3.35
N ARG A 176 -27.08 -6.22 -4.46
CA ARG A 176 -26.11 -6.56 -5.51
C ARG A 176 -25.56 -5.30 -6.16
N ALA A 177 -24.24 -5.18 -6.22
CA ALA A 177 -23.58 -4.11 -6.93
C ALA A 177 -23.24 -4.53 -8.37
N SER A 178 -23.43 -3.62 -9.31
CA SER A 178 -23.07 -3.77 -10.72
C SER A 178 -21.85 -2.91 -11.05
N LEU A 179 -20.92 -3.48 -11.82
CA LEU A 179 -19.72 -2.77 -12.29
C LEU A 179 -19.92 -2.31 -13.73
N ASP A 180 -19.26 -1.22 -14.09
CA ASP A 180 -19.05 -0.86 -15.48
C ASP A 180 -18.00 -1.83 -16.07
N GLU A 181 -18.35 -2.55 -17.13
CA GLU A 181 -17.47 -3.52 -17.80
C GLU A 181 -16.62 -2.91 -18.93
N ARG A 182 -16.69 -1.57 -19.10
CA ARG A 182 -16.00 -0.83 -20.16
C ARG A 182 -14.63 -0.29 -19.75
#